data_AF-A0A0D2RGS2-F1
#
_entry.id   AF-A0A0D2RGS2-F1
#
_cell.length_a   1.000
_cell.length_b   1.000
_cell.length_c   1.000
_cell.angle_alpha   90.00
_cell.angle_beta   90.00
_cell.angle_gamma   90.00
#
_symmetry.space_group_name_H-M   'P 1'
#
loop_
_entity.id
_entity.type
_entity.pdbx_description
1 polymer ?
#
loop_
_entity_poly.entity_id
_entity_poly.type
_entity_poly.pdbx_seq_one_letter_code
_entity_poly.pdbx_strand_id
1 'polypeptide(L)'
;MEVSRQTDSSNEMKPLRKKSVEFLIRSSHQLRASPIVKYSALSLFADRFLPSLTTLIKMRNKIGSWLLRSMEESNLQLFSLISIWISSKIHDSRALSVKCLKSLGDEFIKDQHFTIRDFVEAEVVFLQVASYVVTVPKQQWEFPVLPWVKFVTSYKEEDIVEKVKDILTHVFEPHS
;
A
#
# COMPACT_ATOMS: atom_id res chain seq x y z
N MET A 1 -33.56 -25.00 8.41
CA MET A 1 -33.10 -24.43 7.13
C MET A 1 -32.31 -23.17 7.44
N GLU A 2 -30.99 -23.30 7.49
CA GLU A 2 -30.05 -22.18 7.69
C GLU A 2 -30.00 -21.31 6.44
N VAL A 3 -30.38 -20.05 6.59
CA VAL A 3 -30.20 -19.01 5.58
C VAL A 3 -29.16 -18.03 6.12
N SER A 4 -27.94 -18.17 5.59
CA SER A 4 -27.02 -17.08 5.21
C SER A 4 -26.41 -16.16 6.29
N ARG A 5 -25.36 -16.63 6.99
CA ARG A 5 -24.41 -15.80 7.77
C ARG A 5 -23.32 -15.12 6.91
N GLN A 6 -23.63 -14.65 5.71
CA GLN A 6 -22.58 -14.26 4.73
C GLN A 6 -22.55 -12.76 4.34
N THR A 7 -23.36 -11.93 4.98
CA THR A 7 -23.52 -10.49 4.64
C THR A 7 -22.89 -9.48 5.62
N ASP A 8 -22.40 -9.87 6.80
CA ASP A 8 -21.93 -8.89 7.81
C ASP A 8 -20.46 -8.45 7.70
N SER A 9 -19.55 -9.32 7.22
CA SER A 9 -18.11 -9.04 7.20
C SER A 9 -17.71 -7.84 6.33
N SER A 10 -18.45 -7.53 5.27
CA SER A 10 -18.11 -6.44 4.36
C SER A 10 -18.49 -5.06 4.90
N ASN A 11 -19.45 -4.97 5.83
CA ASN A 11 -19.95 -3.70 6.35
C ASN A 11 -19.15 -3.23 7.57
N GLU A 12 -18.70 -4.16 8.42
CA GLU A 12 -17.81 -3.89 9.56
C GLU A 12 -16.44 -3.36 9.15
N MET A 13 -15.96 -3.73 7.96
CA MET A 13 -14.62 -3.35 7.52
C MET A 13 -14.56 -1.91 6.98
N LYS A 14 -15.67 -1.32 6.55
CA LYS A 14 -15.72 0.07 6.06
C LYS A 14 -15.25 1.10 7.10
N PRO A 15 -15.77 1.12 8.35
CA PRO A 15 -15.29 2.05 9.36
C PRO A 15 -13.82 1.81 9.73
N LEU A 16 -13.38 0.56 9.80
CA LEU A 16 -11.97 0.22 10.07
C LEU A 16 -11.03 0.70 8.96
N ARG A 17 -11.42 0.54 7.69
CA ARG A 17 -10.67 1.07 6.54
C ARG A 17 -10.53 2.58 6.65
N LYS A 18 -11.62 3.32 6.91
CA LYS A 18 -11.58 4.78 7.06
C LYS A 18 -10.62 5.20 8.18
N LYS A 19 -10.76 4.61 9.37
CA LYS A 19 -9.89 4.90 10.53
C LYS A 19 -8.42 4.62 10.23
N SER A 20 -8.12 3.51 9.57
CA SER A 20 -6.74 3.14 9.23
C SER A 20 -6.09 4.09 8.19
N VAL A 21 -6.87 4.60 7.23
CA VAL A 21 -6.40 5.60 6.26
C VAL A 21 -6.19 6.96 6.92
N GLU A 22 -7.10 7.38 7.80
CA GLU A 22 -6.94 8.62 8.57
C GLU A 22 -5.70 8.56 9.47
N PHE A 23 -5.48 7.42 10.12
CA PHE A 23 -4.28 7.15 10.89
C PHE A 23 -3.02 7.24 10.00
N LEU A 24 -3.03 6.62 8.81
CA LEU A 24 -1.91 6.71 7.85
C LEU A 24 -1.57 8.17 7.52
N ILE A 25 -2.57 8.98 7.21
CA ILE A 25 -2.39 10.39 6.87
C ILE A 25 -1.75 11.13 8.04
N ARG A 26 -2.28 10.97 9.25
CA ARG A 26 -1.75 11.59 10.48
C ARG A 26 -0.32 11.16 10.77
N SER A 27 -0.04 9.86 10.76
CA SER A 27 1.29 9.30 11.03
C SER A 27 2.31 9.75 10.00
N SER A 28 1.95 9.77 8.71
CA SER A 28 2.85 10.24 7.65
C SER A 28 3.20 11.73 7.78
N HIS A 29 2.27 12.54 8.31
CA HIS A 29 2.51 13.94 8.62
C HIS A 29 3.49 14.08 9.80
N GLN A 30 3.30 13.31 10.88
CA GLN A 30 4.16 13.33 12.06
C GLN A 30 5.59 12.84 11.76
N LEU A 31 5.71 11.82 10.90
CA LEU A 31 6.99 11.33 10.40
C LEU A 31 7.65 12.29 9.40
N ARG A 32 7.00 13.43 9.08
CA ARG A 32 7.45 14.42 8.10
C ARG A 32 7.79 13.79 6.75
N ALA A 33 7.02 12.77 6.34
CA ALA A 33 7.21 12.09 5.08
C ALA A 33 7.08 13.07 3.90
N SER A 34 7.89 12.87 2.87
CA SER A 34 7.79 13.65 1.64
C SER A 34 6.43 13.39 0.95
N PRO A 35 5.92 14.32 0.12
CA PRO A 35 4.64 14.12 -0.58
C PRO A 35 4.59 12.81 -1.36
N ILE A 36 5.67 12.46 -2.07
CA ILE A 36 5.76 11.21 -2.84
C ILE A 36 5.62 9.98 -1.96
N VAL A 37 6.23 9.96 -0.76
CA VAL A 37 6.08 8.86 0.21
C VAL A 37 4.64 8.76 0.70
N LYS A 38 3.96 9.89 0.96
CA LYS A 38 2.55 9.88 1.39
C LYS A 38 1.63 9.29 0.34
N TYR A 39 1.77 9.72 -0.92
CA TYR A 39 0.96 9.20 -2.02
C TYR A 39 1.21 7.72 -2.29
N SER A 40 2.48 7.30 -2.33
CA SER A 40 2.84 5.90 -2.51
C SER A 40 2.33 5.03 -1.36
N ALA A 41 2.44 5.50 -0.11
CA ALA A 41 1.95 4.77 1.06
C ALA A 41 0.42 4.63 1.04
N LEU A 42 -0.29 5.70 0.65
CA LEU A 42 -1.73 5.67 0.51
C LEU A 42 -2.16 4.68 -0.58
N SER A 43 -1.52 4.69 -1.74
CA SER A 43 -1.89 3.78 -2.84
C SER A 43 -1.55 2.31 -2.51
N LEU A 44 -0.36 2.05 -1.96
CA LEU A 44 0.01 0.70 -1.50
C LEU A 44 -0.98 0.16 -0.46
N PHE A 45 -1.42 1.00 0.47
CA PHE A 45 -2.31 0.58 1.54
C PHE A 45 -3.78 0.49 1.10
N ALA A 46 -4.35 1.59 0.62
CA ALA A 46 -5.78 1.72 0.38
C ALA A 46 -6.25 1.01 -0.89
N ASP A 47 -5.43 1.04 -1.95
CA ASP A 47 -5.81 0.55 -3.28
C ASP A 47 -5.36 -0.90 -3.49
N ARG A 48 -4.26 -1.33 -2.83
CA ARG A 48 -3.69 -2.68 -3.02
C ARG A 48 -3.88 -3.57 -1.80
N PHE A 49 -3.40 -3.15 -0.64
CA PHE A 49 -3.39 -4.01 0.55
C PHE A 49 -4.80 -4.25 1.10
N LEU A 50 -5.58 -3.21 1.40
CA LEU A 50 -6.92 -3.33 2.01
C LEU A 50 -7.92 -4.15 1.16
N PRO A 51 -8.03 -3.97 -0.16
CA PRO A 51 -8.92 -4.80 -0.99
C PRO A 51 -8.50 -6.26 -0.98
N SER A 52 -7.19 -6.54 -0.97
CA SER A 52 -6.65 -7.89 -1.00
C SER A 52 -6.78 -8.59 0.34
N LEU A 53 -6.67 -7.83 1.43
CA LEU A 53 -6.93 -8.29 2.78
C LEU A 53 -8.36 -8.83 2.92
N THR A 54 -9.34 -8.19 2.27
CA THR A 54 -10.74 -8.67 2.22
C THR A 54 -10.83 -10.10 1.65
N THR A 55 -10.05 -10.37 0.60
CA THR A 55 -9.98 -11.70 -0.03
C THR A 55 -9.19 -12.68 0.83
N LEU A 56 -8.11 -12.24 1.47
CA LEU A 56 -7.27 -13.07 2.32
C LEU A 56 -7.93 -13.45 3.65
N ILE A 57 -8.80 -12.61 4.21
CA ILE A 57 -9.63 -12.97 5.37
C ILE A 57 -10.50 -14.18 5.06
N LYS A 58 -10.98 -14.33 3.82
CA LYS A 58 -11.71 -15.54 3.38
C LYS A 58 -10.80 -16.78 3.29
N MET A 59 -9.50 -16.57 3.07
CA MET A 59 -8.46 -17.61 3.02
C MET A 59 -7.65 -17.74 4.32
N ARG A 60 -8.10 -17.11 5.42
CA ARG A 60 -7.40 -16.95 6.71
C ARG A 60 -6.82 -18.24 7.29
N ASN A 61 -7.39 -19.40 6.95
CA ASN A 61 -6.91 -20.70 7.43
C ASN A 61 -5.60 -21.16 6.78
N LYS A 62 -5.15 -20.54 5.68
CA LYS A 62 -3.90 -20.92 4.97
C LYS A 62 -2.69 -20.05 5.33
N ILE A 63 -2.90 -18.83 5.80
CA ILE A 63 -1.81 -17.90 6.10
C ILE A 63 -1.61 -17.89 7.62
N GLY A 64 -0.56 -18.57 8.08
CA GLY A 64 -0.30 -18.84 9.49
C GLY A 64 0.20 -17.66 10.33
N SER A 65 0.13 -16.41 9.85
CA SER A 65 0.55 -15.25 10.67
C SER A 65 -0.58 -14.84 11.62
N TRP A 66 -0.22 -14.66 12.89
CA TRP A 66 -1.15 -14.22 13.94
C TRP A 66 -1.65 -12.78 13.70
N LEU A 67 -0.89 -11.94 13.00
CA LEU A 67 -1.27 -10.58 12.61
C LEU A 67 -2.50 -10.53 11.69
N LEU A 68 -2.72 -11.60 10.92
CA LEU A 68 -3.89 -11.75 10.04
C LEU A 68 -5.03 -12.53 10.72
N ARG A 69 -4.77 -13.12 11.90
CA ARG A 69 -5.75 -13.91 12.66
C ARG A 69 -6.75 -13.02 13.38
N SER A 70 -6.30 -11.90 13.96
CA SER A 70 -7.16 -10.86 14.51
C SER A 70 -7.05 -9.59 13.68
N MET A 71 -8.11 -9.25 12.97
CA MET A 71 -8.18 -8.09 12.07
C MET A 71 -8.69 -6.86 12.83
N GLU A 72 -7.99 -6.52 13.89
CA GLU A 72 -8.32 -5.41 14.79
C GLU A 72 -7.80 -4.07 14.26
N GLU A 73 -8.28 -2.98 14.85
CA GLU A 73 -7.87 -1.61 14.50
C GLU A 73 -6.35 -1.43 14.69
N SER A 74 -5.77 -1.98 15.76
CA SER A 74 -4.33 -1.97 16.05
C SER A 74 -3.49 -2.59 14.93
N ASN A 75 -3.92 -3.74 14.39
CA ASN A 75 -3.23 -4.44 13.30
C ASN A 75 -3.27 -3.61 12.01
N LEU A 76 -4.41 -3.00 11.69
CA LEU A 76 -4.54 -2.11 10.53
C LEU A 76 -3.70 -0.85 10.67
N GLN A 77 -3.63 -0.28 11.87
CA GLN A 77 -2.73 0.83 12.19
C GLN A 77 -1.27 0.42 12.00
N LEU A 78 -0.86 -0.77 12.47
CA LEU A 78 0.47 -1.31 12.20
C LEU A 78 0.76 -1.41 10.70
N PHE A 79 -0.13 -2.04 9.92
CA PHE A 79 0.05 -2.16 8.46
C PHE A 79 0.09 -0.80 7.75
N SER A 80 -0.62 0.20 8.26
CA SER A 80 -0.53 1.56 7.73
C SER A 80 0.85 2.19 7.95
N LEU A 81 1.48 1.97 9.12
CA LEU A 81 2.86 2.38 9.40
C LEU A 81 3.84 1.65 8.48
N ILE A 82 3.65 0.35 8.29
CA ILE A 82 4.46 -0.45 7.36
C ILE A 82 4.36 0.08 5.92
N SER A 83 3.17 0.50 5.48
CA SER A 83 3.01 1.11 4.16
C SER A 83 3.85 2.38 3.99
N ILE A 84 3.87 3.24 5.03
CA ILE A 84 4.73 4.45 5.06
C ILE A 84 6.21 4.04 5.04
N TRP A 85 6.58 2.99 5.79
CA TRP A 85 7.96 2.51 5.85
C TRP A 85 8.47 2.03 4.50
N ILE A 86 7.72 1.17 3.83
CA ILE A 86 8.04 0.64 2.51
C ILE A 86 8.15 1.79 1.51
N SER A 87 7.19 2.71 1.54
CA SER A 87 7.20 3.87 0.63
C SER A 87 8.40 4.77 0.85
N SER A 88 8.83 4.97 2.10
CA SER A 88 10.06 5.70 2.42
C SER A 88 11.30 4.97 1.91
N LYS A 89 11.38 3.63 2.02
CA LYS A 89 12.48 2.85 1.43
C LYS A 89 12.57 2.97 -0.09
N ILE A 90 11.43 3.16 -0.77
CA ILE A 90 11.37 3.29 -2.24
C ILE A 90 11.83 4.67 -2.71
N HIS A 91 11.42 5.73 -2.01
CA HIS A 91 11.55 7.11 -2.51
C HIS A 91 12.56 7.97 -1.76
N ASP A 92 12.94 7.62 -0.54
CA ASP A 92 13.89 8.39 0.25
C ASP A 92 15.28 7.75 0.24
N SER A 93 16.32 8.56 0.02
CA SER A 93 17.72 8.13 0.12
C SER A 93 18.10 7.64 1.53
N ARG A 94 17.39 8.13 2.55
CA ARG A 94 17.49 7.66 3.94
C ARG A 94 16.11 7.24 4.43
N ALA A 95 15.82 5.96 4.27
CA ALA A 95 14.57 5.37 4.73
C ALA A 95 14.31 5.62 6.22
N LEU A 96 13.03 5.75 6.59
CA LEU A 96 12.59 5.80 7.97
C LEU A 96 13.12 4.58 8.76
N SER A 97 13.57 4.84 9.99
CA SER A 97 14.04 3.75 10.85
C SER A 97 12.87 3.01 11.50
N VAL A 98 13.01 1.70 11.69
CA VAL A 98 12.02 0.89 12.42
C VAL A 98 11.82 1.40 13.86
N LYS A 99 12.82 2.06 14.44
CA LYS A 99 12.73 2.68 15.77
C LYS A 99 11.78 3.87 15.79
N CYS A 100 11.80 4.73 14.76
CA CYS A 100 10.87 5.85 14.62
C CYS A 100 9.43 5.37 14.42
N LEU A 101 9.26 4.30 13.64
CA LEU A 101 7.95 3.66 13.48
C LEU A 101 7.46 3.05 14.80
N LYS A 102 8.34 2.36 15.51
CA LYS A 102 8.01 1.78 16.81
C LYS A 102 7.62 2.85 17.83
N SER A 103 8.38 3.95 17.94
CA SER A 103 8.03 5.03 18.86
C SER A 103 6.67 5.66 18.55
N LEU A 104 6.35 5.82 17.26
CA LEU A 104 5.05 6.32 16.84
C LEU A 104 3.93 5.30 17.13
N GLY A 105 4.19 4.02 16.92
CA GLY A 105 3.28 2.93 17.28
C GLY A 105 2.97 2.92 18.77
N ASP A 106 4.00 3.01 19.64
CA ASP A 106 3.84 3.06 21.09
C ASP A 106 3.06 4.32 21.55
N GLU A 107 3.17 5.43 20.80
CA GLU A 107 2.45 6.66 21.07
C GLU A 107 0.95 6.56 20.73
N PHE A 108 0.58 5.97 19.59
CA PHE A 108 -0.80 6.02 19.09
C PHE A 108 -1.59 4.72 19.20
N ILE A 109 -0.93 3.56 19.17
CA ILE A 109 -1.59 2.25 19.26
C ILE A 109 -1.58 1.83 20.73
N LYS A 110 -2.66 2.15 21.46
CA LYS A 110 -2.75 1.89 22.91
C LYS A 110 -3.23 0.48 23.25
N ASP A 111 -4.02 -0.11 22.36
CA ASP A 111 -4.66 -1.40 22.61
C ASP A 111 -3.67 -2.57 22.50
N GLN A 112 -2.52 -2.37 21.85
CA GLN A 112 -1.53 -3.42 21.61
C GLN A 112 -0.10 -2.88 21.53
N HIS A 113 0.82 -3.56 22.23
CA HIS A 113 2.24 -3.21 22.22
C HIS A 113 2.99 -4.04 21.18
N PHE A 114 3.48 -3.37 20.13
CA PHE A 114 4.25 -4.03 19.08
C PHE A 114 5.76 -3.93 19.35
N THR A 115 6.43 -5.06 19.21
CA THR A 115 7.89 -5.18 19.24
C THR A 115 8.48 -4.89 17.87
N ILE A 116 9.80 -4.64 17.79
CA ILE A 116 10.49 -4.46 16.50
C ILE A 116 10.32 -5.70 15.60
N ARG A 117 10.25 -6.90 16.19
CA ARG A 117 10.02 -8.15 15.46
C ARG A 117 8.66 -8.12 14.77
N ASP A 118 7.63 -7.60 15.42
CA ASP A 118 6.29 -7.51 14.85
C ASP A 118 6.24 -6.55 13.66
N PHE A 119 6.99 -5.45 13.70
CA PHE A 119 7.13 -4.56 12.54
C PHE A 119 7.81 -5.25 11.34
N VAL A 120 8.85 -6.04 11.58
CA VAL A 120 9.53 -6.80 10.53
C VAL A 120 8.63 -7.92 9.99
N GLU A 121 7.91 -8.64 10.87
CA GLU A 121 6.92 -9.64 10.45
C GLU A 121 5.81 -8.99 9.63
N ALA A 122 5.28 -7.86 10.08
CA ALA A 122 4.25 -7.10 9.38
C ALA A 122 4.73 -6.59 8.02
N GLU A 123 6.00 -6.19 7.87
CA GLU A 123 6.60 -5.87 6.57
C GLU A 123 6.57 -7.07 5.62
N VAL A 124 7.02 -8.25 6.09
CA VAL A 124 7.01 -9.47 5.28
C VAL A 124 5.59 -9.85 4.87
N VAL A 125 4.66 -9.83 5.82
CA VAL A 125 3.25 -10.12 5.56
C VAL A 125 2.67 -9.10 4.59
N PHE A 126 2.92 -7.81 4.77
CA PHE A 126 2.45 -6.77 3.87
C PHE A 126 2.93 -7.01 2.45
N LEU A 127 4.23 -7.28 2.28
CA LEU A 127 4.82 -7.59 0.99
C LEU A 127 4.28 -8.90 0.43
N GLN A 128 3.99 -9.92 1.22
CA GLN A 128 3.33 -11.15 0.74
C GLN A 128 1.91 -10.90 0.26
N VAL A 129 1.11 -10.12 1.01
CA VAL A 129 -0.25 -9.74 0.60
C VAL A 129 -0.22 -8.86 -0.64
N ALA A 130 0.66 -7.87 -0.68
CA ALA A 130 0.81 -6.98 -1.83
C ALA A 130 1.44 -7.70 -3.03
N SER A 131 2.40 -8.59 -2.84
CA SER A 131 3.03 -9.37 -3.91
C SER A 131 2.14 -10.49 -4.43
N TYR A 132 1.29 -11.09 -3.60
CA TYR A 132 0.22 -11.98 -4.07
C TYR A 132 -0.70 -11.27 -5.07
N VAL A 133 -0.82 -9.94 -4.99
CA VAL A 133 -1.51 -9.10 -5.97
C VAL A 133 -0.63 -8.78 -7.19
N VAL A 134 0.70 -8.72 -7.01
CA VAL A 134 1.67 -8.52 -8.11
C VAL A 134 1.89 -9.81 -8.92
N THR A 135 1.76 -11.00 -8.32
CA THR A 135 1.88 -12.30 -8.99
C THR A 135 0.60 -12.75 -9.71
N VAL A 136 -0.54 -12.08 -9.45
CA VAL A 136 -1.72 -12.16 -10.31
C VAL A 136 -1.58 -11.09 -11.39
N PRO A 137 -1.33 -11.46 -12.67
CA PRO A 137 -1.13 -10.48 -13.70
C PRO A 137 -2.46 -9.79 -14.00
N LYS A 138 -2.57 -8.51 -13.62
CA LYS A 138 -3.19 -7.57 -14.53
C LYS A 138 -2.04 -6.86 -15.22
N GLN A 139 -1.85 -7.16 -16.50
CA GLN A 139 -1.23 -6.21 -17.41
C GLN A 139 -1.82 -4.84 -17.10
N GLN A 140 -1.01 -3.95 -16.51
CA GLN A 140 -1.09 -2.50 -16.59
C GLN A 140 -0.02 -1.90 -15.67
N TRP A 141 1.22 -2.02 -16.16
CA TRP A 141 2.24 -0.99 -16.01
C TRP A 141 1.85 0.29 -16.79
N GLU A 142 0.57 0.63 -16.84
CA GLU A 142 0.14 1.96 -17.24
C GLU A 142 0.43 2.89 -16.06
N PHE A 143 1.67 3.34 -16.01
CA PHE A 143 1.95 4.67 -15.52
C PHE A 143 0.83 5.57 -16.10
N PRO A 144 0.05 6.30 -15.28
CA PRO A 144 -1.16 6.96 -15.75
C PRO A 144 -0.89 8.08 -16.76
N VAL A 145 0.36 8.28 -17.18
CA VAL A 145 0.74 9.14 -18.30
C VAL A 145 -0.07 8.80 -19.56
N LEU A 146 -0.28 7.54 -19.94
CA LEU A 146 -1.02 7.26 -21.17
C LEU A 146 -2.52 7.62 -21.06
N PRO A 147 -3.28 7.13 -20.05
CA PRO A 147 -4.67 7.58 -19.83
C PRO A 147 -4.79 9.09 -19.57
N TRP A 148 -3.87 9.70 -18.83
CA TRP A 148 -3.90 11.12 -18.47
C TRP A 148 -3.51 12.02 -19.65
N VAL A 149 -2.47 11.68 -20.41
CA VAL A 149 -2.10 12.40 -21.64
C VAL A 149 -3.22 12.25 -22.66
N LYS A 150 -3.78 11.06 -22.85
CA LYS A 150 -4.95 10.86 -23.73
C LYS A 150 -6.16 11.68 -23.28
N PHE A 151 -6.42 11.76 -21.98
CA PHE A 151 -7.48 12.60 -21.42
C PHE A 151 -7.24 14.10 -21.61
N VAL A 152 -6.01 14.59 -21.38
CA VAL A 152 -5.67 16.02 -21.44
C VAL A 152 -5.46 16.51 -22.88
N THR A 153 -4.91 15.67 -23.74
CA THR A 153 -4.46 16.08 -25.09
C THR A 153 -5.34 15.55 -26.22
N SER A 154 -6.21 14.56 -25.95
CA SER A 154 -6.99 13.83 -26.96
C SER A 154 -6.16 13.19 -28.07
N TYR A 155 -4.82 13.10 -27.92
CA TYR A 155 -3.97 12.43 -28.89
C TYR A 155 -4.26 10.93 -28.95
N LYS A 156 -4.12 10.35 -30.14
CA LYS A 156 -4.16 8.90 -30.29
C LYS A 156 -2.94 8.32 -29.59
N GLU A 157 -3.15 7.15 -29.01
CA GLU A 157 -2.13 6.46 -28.24
C GLU A 157 -0.88 6.14 -29.07
N GLU A 158 -1.10 5.82 -30.34
CA GLU A 158 -0.07 5.62 -31.36
C GLU A 158 0.87 6.84 -31.48
N ASP A 159 0.31 8.04 -31.58
CA ASP A 159 1.06 9.29 -31.72
C ASP A 159 1.86 9.62 -30.45
N ILE A 160 1.29 9.33 -29.27
CA ILE A 160 1.96 9.53 -27.97
C ILE A 160 3.16 8.59 -27.84
N VAL A 161 2.97 7.32 -28.21
CA VAL A 161 4.02 6.29 -28.14
C VAL A 161 5.17 6.64 -29.09
N GLU A 162 4.88 7.13 -30.28
CA GLU A 162 5.90 7.59 -31.23
C GLU A 162 6.74 8.74 -30.63
N LYS A 163 6.10 9.77 -30.08
CA LYS A 163 6.82 10.90 -29.48
C LYS A 163 7.62 10.52 -28.24
N VAL A 164 7.10 9.62 -27.41
CA VAL A 164 7.84 9.12 -26.23
C VAL A 164 9.05 8.31 -26.67
N LYS A 165 8.93 7.49 -27.73
CA LYS A 165 10.07 6.77 -28.30
C LYS A 165 11.13 7.73 -28.83
N ASP A 166 10.76 8.77 -29.56
CA ASP A 166 11.71 9.78 -30.06
C ASP A 166 12.49 10.46 -28.93
N ILE A 167 11.79 10.86 -27.85
CA ILE A 167 12.41 11.47 -26.67
C ILE A 167 13.35 10.47 -25.98
N LEU A 168 12.91 9.23 -25.78
CA LEU A 168 13.72 8.21 -25.12
C LEU A 168 14.96 7.87 -25.95
N THR A 169 14.85 7.76 -27.27
CA THR A 169 16.00 7.58 -28.16
C THR A 169 16.99 8.74 -28.01
N HIS A 170 16.50 9.99 -27.96
CA HIS A 170 17.36 11.16 -27.74
C HIS A 170 18.03 11.21 -26.36
N VAL A 171 17.36 10.73 -25.32
CA VAL A 171 17.86 10.76 -23.93
C VAL A 171 18.81 9.59 -23.64
N PHE A 172 18.61 8.44 -24.28
CA PHE A 172 19.36 7.21 -24.02
C PHE A 172 20.41 6.88 -25.08
N GLU A 173 20.47 7.58 -26.21
CA GLU A 173 21.62 7.47 -27.12
C GLU A 173 22.81 8.30 -26.59
N PRO A 174 23.98 7.69 -26.39
CA PRO A 174 25.19 8.44 -26.08
C PRO A 174 25.56 9.25 -27.32
N HIS A 175 25.56 10.57 -27.20
CA HIS A 175 26.23 11.42 -28.18
C HIS A 175 27.71 10.96 -28.20
N SER A 176 28.10 10.30 -29.29
CA SER A 176 29.52 10.02 -29.60
C SER A 176 30.21 11.29 -30.04
#